data_AF-A0A1F9IAY6-F1
#
_entry.id   AF-A0A1F9IAY6-F1
#
_cell.length_a   1.000
_cell.length_b   1.000
_cell.length_c   1.000
_cell.angle_alpha   90.00
_cell.angle_beta   90.00
_cell.angle_gamma   90.00
#
_symmetry.space_group_name_H-M   'P 1'
#
loop_
_entity.id
_entity.type
_entity.pdbx_description
1 polymer ?
#
loop_
_entity_poly.entity_id
_entity_poly.type
_entity_poly.pdbx_seq_one_letter_code
_entity_poly.pdbx_strand_id
1 'polypeptide(L)'
;MLQEIKKNESNRLAGYAFQFALIEYSKPYRKTEGVSKKRNKLGSTHVPNNHIELHRRILDARDQIHAHSDLTVKGATLHVVNLHVANMEYEKSVIIAQNIIHGTEEFCNIDDIVDLIERTLDSMYIEVKRLEETLPLSSR
;
A
#
# COMPACT_ATOMS: atom_id res chain seq x y z
N MET A 1 -12.74 6.71 -6.14
CA MET A 1 -12.45 5.29 -5.86
C MET A 1 -12.57 5.00 -4.36
N LEU A 2 -11.72 5.56 -3.48
CA LEU A 2 -11.82 5.34 -2.02
C LEU A 2 -13.19 5.71 -1.43
N GLN A 3 -13.79 6.83 -1.86
CA GLN A 3 -15.15 7.22 -1.47
C GLN A 3 -16.21 6.18 -1.85
N GLU A 4 -16.03 5.47 -2.98
CA GLU A 4 -16.96 4.40 -3.41
C GLU A 4 -16.72 3.10 -2.65
N ILE A 5 -15.47 2.83 -2.27
CA ILE A 5 -15.11 1.69 -1.40
C ILE A 5 -15.72 1.90 -0.01
N LYS A 6 -15.62 3.11 0.54
CA LYS A 6 -16.24 3.49 1.82
C LYS A 6 -17.74 3.22 1.84
N LYS A 7 -18.47 3.60 0.78
CA LYS A 7 -19.93 3.37 0.68
C LYS A 7 -20.31 1.90 0.54
N ASN A 8 -19.39 1.06 0.07
CA ASN A 8 -19.65 -0.34 -0.26
C ASN A 8 -18.73 -1.28 0.53
N GLU A 9 -18.47 -0.97 1.80
CA GLU A 9 -17.55 -1.73 2.66
C GLU A 9 -17.93 -3.22 2.79
N SER A 10 -19.23 -3.54 2.78
CA SER A 10 -19.71 -4.93 2.84
C SER A 10 -19.49 -5.72 1.54
N ASN A 11 -18.97 -5.09 0.48
CA ASN A 11 -18.68 -5.78 -0.77
C ASN A 11 -17.43 -6.66 -0.61
N ARG A 12 -17.52 -7.91 -1.07
CA ARG A 12 -16.41 -8.88 -1.04
C ARG A 12 -15.15 -8.41 -1.78
N LEU A 13 -15.27 -7.43 -2.67
CA LEU A 13 -14.16 -6.83 -3.41
C LEU A 13 -13.60 -5.54 -2.80
N ALA A 14 -14.22 -5.01 -1.74
CA ALA A 14 -13.81 -3.73 -1.13
C ALA A 14 -12.35 -3.75 -0.67
N GLY A 15 -11.91 -4.84 -0.03
CA GLY A 15 -10.53 -5.00 0.42
C GLY A 15 -9.51 -4.99 -0.72
N TYR A 16 -9.78 -5.69 -1.83
CA TYR A 16 -8.90 -5.69 -3.00
C TYR A 16 -8.85 -4.32 -3.68
N ALA A 17 -10.01 -3.66 -3.80
CA ALA A 17 -10.08 -2.32 -4.36
C ALA A 17 -9.34 -1.29 -3.48
N PHE A 18 -9.38 -1.46 -2.16
CA PHE A 18 -8.63 -0.64 -1.20
C PHE A 18 -7.12 -0.84 -1.35
N GLN A 19 -6.64 -2.08 -1.41
CA GLN A 19 -5.23 -2.40 -1.66
C GLN A 19 -4.74 -1.77 -2.96
N PHE A 20 -5.52 -1.91 -4.04
CA PHE A 20 -5.21 -1.30 -5.32
C PHE A 20 -5.10 0.23 -5.21
N ALA A 21 -6.03 0.88 -4.50
CA ALA A 21 -5.97 2.31 -4.26
C ALA A 21 -4.71 2.75 -3.51
N LEU A 22 -4.26 1.98 -2.50
CA LEU A 22 -3.01 2.27 -1.79
C LEU A 22 -1.76 2.10 -2.67
N ILE A 23 -1.76 1.10 -3.56
CA ILE A 23 -0.68 0.93 -4.56
C ILE A 23 -0.63 2.14 -5.49
N GLU A 24 -1.77 2.55 -6.06
CA GLU A 24 -1.85 3.71 -6.96
C GLU A 24 -1.38 4.99 -6.29
N TYR A 25 -1.85 5.25 -5.06
CA TYR A 25 -1.40 6.37 -4.25
C TYR A 25 0.12 6.38 -4.05
N SER A 26 0.73 5.20 -3.86
CA SER A 26 2.15 5.07 -3.53
C SER A 26 3.08 5.24 -4.74
N LYS A 27 2.56 5.14 -5.98
CA LYS A 27 3.38 5.17 -7.21
C LYS A 27 4.27 6.43 -7.32
N PRO A 28 3.78 7.66 -7.09
CA PRO A 28 4.60 8.87 -7.24
C PRO A 28 5.74 8.95 -6.22
N TYR A 29 5.58 8.35 -5.04
CA TYR A 29 6.52 8.45 -3.92
C TYR A 29 7.62 7.38 -3.93
N ARG A 30 7.56 6.46 -4.89
CA ARG A 30 8.46 5.32 -4.97
C ARG A 30 9.15 5.31 -6.32
N LYS A 31 10.43 4.92 -6.30
CA LYS A 31 11.21 4.80 -7.54
C LYS A 31 10.64 3.61 -8.32
N THR A 32 10.23 3.86 -9.56
CA THR A 32 9.95 2.78 -10.52
C THR A 32 11.26 2.32 -11.13
N GLU A 33 11.51 1.01 -11.16
CA GLU A 33 12.60 0.42 -11.95
C GLU A 33 12.15 0.29 -13.41
N GLY A 34 12.23 1.39 -14.16
CA GLY A 34 11.97 1.41 -15.61
C GLY A 34 13.28 1.49 -16.42
N VAL A 35 13.15 1.40 -17.75
CA VAL A 35 14.28 1.46 -18.72
C VAL A 35 15.02 2.80 -18.70
N SER A 36 14.38 3.87 -18.21
CA SER A 36 14.96 5.22 -18.13
C SER A 36 15.87 5.39 -16.90
N LYS A 37 17.09 5.91 -17.11
CA LYS A 37 18.08 6.19 -16.05
C LYS A 37 17.66 7.30 -15.07
N LYS A 38 16.67 8.14 -15.41
CA LYS A 38 16.18 9.21 -14.52
C LYS A 38 15.03 8.70 -13.64
N ARG A 39 15.34 8.44 -12.37
CA ARG A 39 14.38 8.00 -11.35
C ARG A 39 13.82 9.23 -10.62
N ASN A 40 12.81 9.86 -11.19
CA ASN A 40 12.09 10.93 -10.51
C ASN A 40 11.11 10.31 -9.50
N LYS A 41 11.16 10.77 -8.25
CA LYS A 41 10.18 10.45 -7.21
C LYS A 41 9.67 11.75 -6.61
N LEU A 42 8.39 11.79 -6.27
CA LEU A 42 7.83 12.86 -5.46
C LEU A 42 8.39 12.72 -4.03
N GLY A 43 8.87 13.84 -3.49
CA GLY A 43 9.21 13.92 -2.06
C GLY A 43 7.95 14.05 -1.20
N SER A 44 8.13 14.14 0.12
CA SER A 44 7.00 14.31 1.05
C SER A 44 6.66 15.78 1.33
N THR A 45 7.19 16.72 0.55
CA THR A 45 7.04 18.17 0.77
C THR A 45 5.59 18.65 0.74
N HIS A 46 4.74 17.99 -0.04
CA HIS A 46 3.31 18.32 -0.17
C HIS A 46 2.42 17.45 0.72
N VAL A 47 3.00 16.53 1.49
CA VAL A 47 2.25 15.71 2.45
C VAL A 47 1.95 16.56 3.68
N PRO A 48 0.69 16.68 4.11
CA PRO A 48 0.34 17.40 5.33
C PRO A 48 1.05 16.85 6.56
N ASN A 49 1.59 17.73 7.40
CA ASN A 49 2.37 17.35 8.59
C ASN A 49 1.60 16.42 9.55
N ASN A 50 0.29 16.62 9.68
CA ASN A 50 -0.60 15.78 10.50
C ASN A 50 -0.80 14.36 9.93
N HIS A 51 -0.42 14.11 8.67
CA HIS A 51 -0.59 12.83 8.00
C HIS A 51 0.73 12.16 7.59
N ILE A 52 1.88 12.70 8.00
CA ILE A 52 3.20 12.13 7.67
C ILE A 52 3.32 10.68 8.14
N GLU A 53 2.86 10.37 9.36
CA GLU A 53 2.93 9.00 9.86
C GLU A 53 2.02 8.04 9.09
N LEU A 54 0.80 8.48 8.75
CA LEU A 54 -0.12 7.68 7.92
C LEU A 54 0.46 7.45 6.52
N HIS A 55 1.00 8.49 5.90
CA HIS A 55 1.72 8.40 4.62
C HIS A 55 2.86 7.38 4.69
N ARG A 56 3.67 7.42 5.74
CA ARG A 56 4.77 6.46 5.93
C ARG A 56 4.25 5.04 6.07
N ARG A 57 3.22 4.80 6.90
CA ARG A 57 2.64 3.47 7.08
C ARG A 57 2.08 2.90 5.78
N ILE A 58 1.38 3.70 4.97
CA ILE A 58 0.87 3.26 3.65
C ILE A 58 2.02 2.83 2.73
N LEU A 59 3.08 3.62 2.70
CA LEU A 59 4.24 3.35 1.87
C LEU A 59 5.02 2.11 2.33
N ASP A 60 5.15 1.91 3.64
CA ASP A 60 5.75 0.72 4.24
C ASP A 60 4.87 -0.51 3.96
N ALA A 61 3.54 -0.40 4.10
CA ALA A 61 2.58 -1.45 3.78
C ALA A 61 2.62 -1.84 2.30
N ARG A 62 2.81 -0.89 1.38
CA ARG A 62 3.03 -1.21 -0.03
C ARG A 62 4.25 -2.09 -0.22
N ASP A 63 5.38 -1.72 0.38
CA ASP A 63 6.66 -2.41 0.20
C ASP A 63 6.66 -3.81 0.84
N GLN A 64 5.97 -3.98 1.97
CA GLN A 64 5.94 -5.24 2.70
C GLN A 64 4.81 -6.17 2.28
N ILE A 65 3.65 -5.61 1.94
CA ILE A 65 2.39 -6.35 1.82
C ILE A 65 1.82 -6.26 0.40
N HIS A 66 1.56 -5.06 -0.11
CA HIS A 66 0.78 -4.91 -1.35
C HIS A 66 1.57 -5.22 -2.64
N ALA A 67 2.87 -4.97 -2.67
CA ALA A 67 3.74 -5.33 -3.80
C ALA A 67 4.08 -6.83 -3.86
N HIS A 68 3.64 -7.57 -2.86
CA HIS A 68 3.99 -8.97 -2.60
C HIS A 68 2.73 -9.83 -2.42
N SER A 69 1.65 -9.53 -3.13
CA SER A 69 0.42 -10.34 -3.10
C SER A 69 0.64 -11.81 -3.48
N ASP A 70 1.71 -12.13 -4.20
CA ASP A 70 2.09 -13.51 -4.58
C ASP A 70 2.83 -14.27 -3.46
N LEU A 71 3.25 -13.60 -2.39
CA LEU A 71 4.10 -14.17 -1.33
C LEU A 71 3.32 -15.10 -0.41
N THR A 72 2.01 -14.87 -0.22
CA THR A 72 1.11 -15.72 0.58
C THR A 72 0.86 -17.10 -0.03
N VAL A 73 0.92 -17.24 -1.35
CA VAL A 73 0.78 -18.54 -2.03
C VAL A 73 2.10 -19.31 -2.01
N LYS A 74 3.24 -18.62 -2.18
CA LYS A 74 4.57 -19.24 -2.18
C LYS A 74 5.17 -19.49 -0.79
N GLY A 75 4.63 -18.85 0.26
CA GLY A 75 5.13 -18.95 1.63
C GLY A 75 4.59 -20.13 2.45
N ALA A 76 3.65 -20.91 1.92
CA ALA A 76 3.13 -22.08 2.62
C ALA A 76 4.21 -23.17 2.73
N THR A 77 4.66 -23.46 3.96
CA THR A 77 5.69 -24.48 4.21
C THR A 77 5.05 -25.73 4.80
N LEU A 78 5.33 -26.88 4.18
CA LEU A 78 4.90 -28.18 4.65
C LEU A 78 5.91 -28.72 5.66
N HIS A 79 5.47 -28.95 6.89
CA HIS A 79 6.26 -29.56 7.94
C HIS A 79 5.72 -30.96 8.22
N VAL A 80 6.57 -31.96 8.10
CA VAL A 80 6.27 -33.32 8.57
C VAL A 80 6.91 -33.46 9.95
N VAL A 81 6.10 -33.55 10.98
CA VAL A 81 6.54 -33.64 12.37
C VAL A 81 6.07 -34.96 12.98
N ASN A 82 6.93 -35.56 13.78
CA ASN A 82 6.55 -36.71 14.60
C ASN A 82 6.04 -36.16 15.93
N LEU A 83 4.73 -36.20 16.15
CA LEU A 83 4.14 -35.72 17.40
C LEU A 83 4.08 -36.89 18.39
N HIS A 84 4.53 -36.61 19.61
CA HIS A 84 4.43 -37.57 20.71
C HIS A 84 3.03 -37.43 21.32
N VAL A 85 2.10 -38.30 20.92
CA VAL A 85 0.77 -38.35 21.53
C VAL A 85 0.89 -39.18 22.81
N ALA A 86 0.40 -38.64 23.93
CA ALA A 86 0.53 -39.29 25.24
C ALA A 86 0.06 -40.76 25.17
N ASN A 87 0.99 -41.67 25.47
CA ASN A 87 0.85 -43.13 25.54
C ASN A 87 0.74 -43.95 24.22
N MET A 88 1.08 -43.43 23.04
CA MET A 88 1.26 -44.27 21.83
C MET A 88 2.41 -43.79 20.93
N GLU A 89 2.88 -44.68 20.04
CA GLU A 89 3.98 -44.50 19.08
C GLU A 89 3.90 -43.18 18.29
N TYR A 90 5.07 -42.70 17.83
CA TYR A 90 5.22 -41.50 17.03
C TYR A 90 4.31 -41.51 15.79
N GLU A 91 3.28 -40.67 15.78
CA GLU A 91 2.43 -40.48 14.61
C GLU A 91 3.01 -39.36 13.72
N LYS A 92 3.25 -39.68 12.44
CA LYS A 92 3.68 -38.71 11.44
C LYS A 92 2.52 -37.78 11.12
N SER A 93 2.61 -36.55 11.60
CA SER A 93 1.65 -35.50 11.34
C SER A 93 2.18 -34.52 10.31
N VAL A 94 1.27 -34.04 9.45
CA VAL A 94 1.57 -33.04 8.42
C VAL A 94 0.95 -31.72 8.84
N ILE A 95 1.78 -30.69 8.99
CA ILE A 95 1.36 -29.33 9.36
C ILE A 95 1.71 -28.40 8.19
N ILE A 96 0.76 -27.57 7.78
CA ILE A 96 1.01 -26.47 6.83
C ILE A 96 1.03 -25.17 7.63
N ALA A 97 2.18 -24.50 7.65
CA ALA A 97 2.30 -23.16 8.18
C ALA A 97 2.14 -22.15 7.03
N GLN A 98 1.17 -21.24 7.15
CA GLN A 98 0.93 -20.18 6.18
C GLN A 98 0.87 -18.83 6.89
N ASN A 99 1.61 -17.84 6.38
CA ASN A 99 1.46 -16.46 6.81
C ASN A 99 0.16 -15.90 6.21
N ILE A 100 -0.76 -15.44 7.06
CA ILE A 100 -1.96 -14.73 6.61
C ILE A 100 -1.64 -13.22 6.70
N ILE A 101 -1.51 -12.58 5.54
CA ILE A 101 -1.32 -11.14 5.43
C ILE A 101 -2.60 -10.57 4.83
N HIS A 102 -3.33 -9.74 5.59
CA HIS A 102 -4.64 -9.25 5.19
C HIS A 102 -4.58 -8.01 4.30
N GLY A 103 -3.54 -7.18 4.44
CA GLY A 103 -3.31 -6.01 3.57
C GLY A 103 -4.47 -5.01 3.57
N THR A 104 -5.28 -5.01 4.62
CA THR A 104 -6.45 -4.15 4.80
C THR A 104 -6.45 -3.52 6.19
N GLU A 105 -5.30 -3.53 6.86
CA GLU A 105 -5.14 -3.04 8.23
C GLU A 105 -5.44 -1.53 8.32
N GLU A 106 -5.12 -0.77 7.27
CA GLU A 106 -5.40 0.68 7.18
C GLU A 106 -6.83 0.99 6.69
N PHE A 107 -7.68 -0.02 6.45
CA PHE A 107 -9.04 0.20 5.94
C PHE A 107 -9.88 1.00 6.95
N CYS A 108 -9.68 0.80 8.26
CA CYS A 108 -10.34 1.59 9.30
C CYS A 108 -9.99 3.08 9.25
N ASN A 109 -8.88 3.45 8.61
CA ASN A 109 -8.40 4.83 8.47
C ASN A 109 -8.79 5.44 7.11
N ILE A 110 -9.76 4.86 6.38
CA ILE A 110 -10.11 5.29 5.02
C ILE A 110 -10.43 6.78 4.91
N ASP A 111 -11.02 7.38 5.94
CA ASP A 111 -11.33 8.80 5.98
C ASP A 111 -10.08 9.67 6.08
N ASP A 112 -9.14 9.31 6.95
CA ASP A 112 -7.85 9.99 7.06
C ASP A 112 -7.01 9.84 5.77
N ILE A 113 -7.16 8.70 5.08
CA ILE A 113 -6.47 8.44 3.81
C ILE A 113 -7.04 9.32 2.70
N VAL A 114 -8.36 9.49 2.65
CA VAL A 114 -9.00 10.44 1.73
C VAL A 114 -8.53 11.85 2.02
N ASP A 115 -8.59 12.31 3.27
CA ASP A 115 -8.16 13.66 3.66
C ASP A 115 -6.68 13.90 3.33
N LEU A 116 -5.82 12.91 3.58
CA LEU A 116 -4.42 12.92 3.18
C LEU A 116 -4.24 13.15 1.67
N ILE A 117 -4.99 12.43 0.83
CA ILE A 117 -4.90 12.54 -0.63
C ILE A 117 -5.38 13.91 -1.10
N GLU A 118 -6.55 14.33 -0.63
CA GLU A 118 -7.17 15.60 -1.03
C GLU A 118 -6.26 16.79 -0.67
N ARG A 119 -5.78 16.86 0.57
CA ARG A 119 -4.87 17.92 1.00
C ARG A 119 -3.52 17.91 0.28
N THR A 120 -3.01 16.72 -0.06
CA THR A 120 -1.77 16.62 -0.83
C THR A 120 -1.97 17.16 -2.24
N LEU A 121 -3.09 16.82 -2.88
CA LEU A 121 -3.44 17.33 -4.22
C LEU A 121 -3.64 18.85 -4.19
N ASP A 122 -4.35 19.39 -3.21
CA ASP A 122 -4.55 20.83 -3.06
C ASP A 122 -3.21 21.58 -2.97
N SER A 123 -2.27 21.08 -2.15
CA SER A 123 -0.92 21.63 -2.04
C SER A 123 -0.18 21.60 -3.38
N MET A 124 -0.27 20.48 -4.10
CA MET A 124 0.39 20.33 -5.41
C MET A 124 -0.21 21.24 -6.47
N TYR A 125 -1.54 21.41 -6.52
CA TYR A 125 -2.18 22.30 -7.50
C TYR A 125 -1.85 23.77 -7.27
N ILE A 126 -1.69 24.19 -6.02
CA ILE A 126 -1.19 25.54 -5.68
C ILE A 126 0.24 25.71 -6.22
N GLU A 127 1.11 24.72 -5.99
CA GLU A 127 2.50 24.78 -6.43
C GLU A 127 2.61 24.78 -7.97
N VAL A 128 1.77 24.01 -8.67
CA VAL A 128 1.71 24.03 -10.14
C VAL A 128 1.41 25.44 -10.65
N LYS A 129 0.38 26.11 -10.12
CA LYS A 129 0.06 27.49 -10.51
C LYS A 129 1.22 28.45 -10.26
N ARG A 130 1.86 28.35 -9.09
CA ARG A 130 3.04 29.16 -8.74
C ARG A 130 4.17 28.95 -9.73
N LEU A 131 4.43 27.70 -10.12
CA LEU A 131 5.47 27.36 -11.09
C LEU A 131 5.12 27.87 -12.49
N GLU A 132 3.87 27.75 -12.91
CA GLU A 132 3.37 28.28 -14.19
C GLU A 132 3.55 29.80 -14.29
N GLU A 133 3.27 30.55 -13.22
CA GLU A 133 3.49 32.00 -13.16
C GLU A 133 4.98 32.39 -13.28
N THR A 134 5.88 31.51 -12.85
CA THR A 134 7.34 31.73 -12.95
C THR A 134 7.95 31.24 -14.26
N LEU A 135 7.18 30.56 -15.11
CA LEU A 135 7.67 30.16 -16.43
C LEU A 135 7.86 31.45 -17.26
N PRO A 136 9.05 31.67 -17.85
CA PRO A 136 9.23 32.79 -18.77
C PRO A 136 8.22 32.63 -19.90
N LEU A 137 7.48 33.70 -20.22
CA LEU A 137 6.69 33.78 -21.44
C LEU A 137 7.62 33.42 -22.59
N SER A 138 7.52 32.19 -23.11
CA SER A 138 8.31 31.83 -24.28
C SER A 138 7.80 32.68 -25.42
N SER A 139 8.63 33.64 -25.82
CA SER A 139 8.53 34.43 -27.04
C SER A 139 8.02 33.53 -28.18
N ARG A 140 6.85 33.88 -28.71
CA ARG A 140 6.32 33.30 -29.95
C ARG A 140 7.25 33.59 -31.12
#